data_AF-N9PDI0-F1
#
_entry.id   AF-N9PDI0-F1
#
_cell.length_a   1.000
_cell.length_b   1.000
_cell.length_c   1.000
_cell.angle_alpha   90.00
_cell.angle_beta   90.00
_cell.angle_gamma   90.00
#
_symmetry.space_group_name_H-M   'P 1'
#
loop_
_entity.id
_entity.type
_entity.pdbx_description
1 polymer ?
#
loop_
_entity_poly.entity_id
_entity_poly.type
_entity_poly.pdbx_seq_one_letter_code
_entity_poly.pdbx_strand_id
1 'polypeptide(L)'
;MNNLLNLKNIFVNASLLGLLLISGANPALAADQAAFVYVAHKNDYGWSYSHDIGRLKAEKSLQGKFKTSYIENILDNADSERTFRRLAQQGNKVIFATTFGYMNAIEKVAKQFPNTIFMHANGYKTAKNVGVYDIRTYEGSYLQGVLAGYKTKSNVWVL
;
A
#
# COMPACT_ATOMS: atom_id res chain seq x y z
N MET A 1 -52.27 -7.71 58.89
CA MET A 1 -50.98 -8.41 59.03
C MET A 1 -50.82 -9.27 57.77
N ASN A 2 -50.47 -8.70 56.63
CA ASN A 2 -49.16 -8.25 56.14
C ASN A 2 -48.29 -9.39 55.59
N ASN A 3 -47.93 -9.21 54.31
CA ASN A 3 -46.74 -9.71 53.60
C ASN A 3 -46.79 -11.08 52.91
N LEU A 4 -47.62 -11.21 51.86
CA LEU A 4 -47.38 -12.21 50.79
C LEU A 4 -47.26 -11.59 49.37
N LEU A 5 -47.22 -10.27 49.25
CA LEU A 5 -46.96 -9.55 48.00
C LEU A 5 -45.47 -9.26 47.79
N ASN A 6 -44.54 -10.23 47.70
CA ASN A 6 -43.19 -9.85 47.19
C ASN A 6 -42.18 -10.94 46.75
N LEU A 7 -42.53 -11.96 45.97
CA LEU A 7 -41.45 -12.80 45.39
C LEU A 7 -41.62 -13.22 43.92
N LYS A 8 -42.85 -13.30 43.41
CA LYS A 8 -43.09 -13.74 42.02
C LYS A 8 -42.96 -12.62 40.96
N ASN A 9 -43.13 -11.36 41.35
CA ASN A 9 -43.02 -10.21 40.43
C ASN A 9 -41.61 -9.60 40.35
N ILE A 10 -40.67 -10.04 41.20
CA ILE A 10 -39.28 -9.52 41.19
C ILE A 10 -38.47 -10.16 40.05
N PHE A 11 -38.76 -11.40 39.66
CA PHE A 11 -38.01 -12.08 38.59
C PHE A 11 -38.47 -11.74 37.16
N VAL A 12 -39.71 -11.26 36.99
CA VAL A 12 -40.27 -10.93 35.67
C VAL A 12 -39.91 -9.51 35.23
N ASN A 13 -39.66 -8.58 36.16
CA ASN A 13 -39.26 -7.22 35.83
C ASN A 13 -37.74 -7.00 35.70
N ALA A 14 -36.91 -8.01 36.00
CA ALA A 14 -35.45 -7.93 35.83
C ALA A 14 -34.99 -8.30 34.40
N SER A 15 -35.87 -8.84 33.56
CA SER A 15 -35.53 -9.32 32.21
C SER A 15 -35.77 -8.30 31.08
N LEU A 16 -36.36 -7.13 31.37
CA LEU A 16 -36.58 -6.06 30.38
C LEU A 16 -35.53 -4.94 30.37
N LEU A 17 -34.52 -4.99 31.27
CA LEU A 17 -33.45 -3.98 31.33
C LEU A 17 -32.13 -4.45 30.68
N GLY A 18 -32.09 -5.67 30.12
CA GLY A 18 -30.89 -6.25 29.52
C GLY A 18 -30.77 -6.16 28.00
N LEU A 19 -31.70 -5.49 27.30
CA LEU A 19 -31.79 -5.55 25.83
C LEU A 19 -31.65 -4.20 25.10
N LEU A 20 -30.92 -3.23 25.67
CA LEU A 20 -30.77 -1.90 25.05
C LEU A 20 -29.37 -1.29 25.16
N LEU A 21 -28.31 -2.12 25.04
CA LEU A 21 -26.93 -1.62 24.88
C LEU A 21 -26.11 -2.30 23.77
N ILE A 22 -26.76 -2.93 22.77
CA ILE A 22 -26.08 -3.24 21.50
C ILE A 22 -26.27 -2.08 20.51
N SER A 23 -26.06 -0.86 21.01
CA SER A 23 -25.91 0.32 20.16
C SER A 23 -24.44 0.46 19.77
N GLY A 24 -24.09 -0.06 18.59
CA GLY A 24 -23.04 0.56 17.77
C GLY A 24 -21.60 0.15 18.03
N ALA A 25 -21.30 -1.12 18.31
CA ALA A 25 -20.01 -1.65 17.87
C ALA A 25 -20.08 -1.84 16.36
N ASN A 26 -19.92 -0.75 15.60
CA ASN A 26 -19.35 -0.90 14.27
C ASN A 26 -18.05 -1.67 14.50
N PRO A 27 -17.85 -2.88 13.95
CA PRO A 27 -16.49 -3.39 13.87
C PRO A 27 -15.73 -2.26 13.19
N ALA A 28 -14.73 -1.70 13.85
CA ALA A 28 -13.83 -0.77 13.19
C ALA A 28 -13.42 -1.50 11.91
N LEU A 29 -13.93 -1.05 10.75
CA LEU A 29 -13.66 -1.66 9.46
C LEU A 29 -12.14 -1.76 9.40
N ALA A 30 -11.63 -2.99 9.39
CA ALA A 30 -10.19 -3.20 9.40
C ALA A 30 -9.61 -2.39 8.25
N ALA A 31 -8.67 -1.49 8.54
CA ALA A 31 -8.10 -0.60 7.54
C ALA A 31 -7.62 -1.42 6.35
N ASP A 32 -7.97 -1.00 5.13
CA ASP A 32 -7.53 -1.69 3.93
C ASP A 32 -5.99 -1.69 3.86
N GLN A 33 -5.40 -2.76 3.34
CA GLN A 33 -3.95 -2.91 3.32
C GLN A 33 -3.37 -2.49 1.97
N ALA A 34 -2.27 -1.74 2.04
CA ALA A 34 -1.43 -1.39 0.90
C ALA A 34 0.00 -1.91 1.12
N ALA A 35 0.60 -2.48 0.09
CA ALA A 35 1.98 -2.95 0.12
C ALA A 35 2.85 -2.23 -0.90
N PHE A 36 4.11 -1.96 -0.53
CA PHE A 36 5.12 -1.37 -1.39
C PHE A 36 6.29 -2.33 -1.53
N VAL A 37 6.75 -2.58 -2.75
CA VAL A 37 7.86 -3.51 -3.03
C VAL A 37 9.02 -2.73 -3.62
N TYR A 38 10.13 -2.69 -2.89
CA TYR A 38 11.33 -1.94 -3.22
C TYR A 38 12.45 -2.85 -3.75
N VAL A 39 13.19 -2.34 -4.74
CA VAL A 39 14.33 -3.04 -5.34
C VAL A 39 15.59 -2.97 -4.47
N ALA A 40 15.72 -1.92 -3.65
CA ALA A 40 16.83 -1.70 -2.73
C ALA A 40 16.30 -1.41 -1.31
N HIS A 41 17.22 -1.19 -0.38
CA HIS A 41 16.90 -0.71 0.96
C HIS A 41 16.27 0.68 0.94
N LYS A 42 15.31 0.95 1.84
CA LYS A 42 14.74 2.29 2.00
C LYS A 42 15.76 3.34 2.45
N ASN A 43 16.93 2.93 2.95
CA ASN A 43 18.00 3.83 3.37
C ASN A 43 19.06 4.02 2.26
N ASP A 44 18.71 3.78 0.99
CA ASP A 44 19.60 4.02 -0.17
C ASP A 44 19.80 5.52 -0.47
N TYR A 45 19.04 6.41 0.18
CA TYR A 45 19.01 7.86 -0.03
C TYR A 45 18.79 8.28 -1.49
N GLY A 46 18.15 7.40 -2.27
CA GLY A 46 17.89 7.62 -3.69
C GLY A 46 16.48 7.18 -4.04
N TRP A 47 16.38 6.09 -4.79
CA TRP A 47 15.15 5.65 -5.42
C TRP A 47 14.19 5.02 -4.40
N SER A 48 14.64 4.00 -3.67
CA SER A 48 13.79 3.29 -2.70
C SER A 48 13.47 4.17 -1.49
N TYR A 49 14.40 5.02 -1.05
CA TYR A 49 14.15 6.05 -0.06
C TYR A 49 13.04 7.01 -0.49
N SER A 50 13.09 7.53 -1.72
CA SER A 50 12.06 8.47 -2.22
C SER A 50 10.68 7.84 -2.26
N HIS A 51 10.58 6.56 -2.64
CA HIS A 51 9.33 5.81 -2.57
C HIS A 51 8.83 5.64 -1.13
N ASP A 52 9.71 5.35 -0.16
CA ASP A 52 9.32 5.22 1.24
C ASP A 52 8.84 6.53 1.84
N ILE A 53 9.48 7.65 1.50
CA ILE A 53 8.98 8.99 1.85
C ILE A 53 7.58 9.22 1.26
N GLY A 54 7.33 8.78 0.02
CA GLY A 54 6.00 8.80 -0.60
C GLY A 54 4.98 7.98 0.18
N ARG A 55 5.33 6.75 0.57
CA ARG A 55 4.48 5.87 1.40
C ARG A 55 4.14 6.51 2.74
N LEU A 56 5.12 7.06 3.45
CA LEU A 56 4.92 7.72 4.75
C LEU A 56 4.02 8.96 4.63
N LYS A 57 4.19 9.76 3.56
CA LYS A 57 3.30 10.88 3.26
C LYS A 57 1.87 10.40 2.99
N ALA A 58 1.71 9.34 2.19
CA ALA A 58 0.41 8.76 1.91
C ALA A 58 -0.28 8.24 3.18
N GLU A 59 0.44 7.51 4.03
CA GLU A 59 -0.09 7.01 5.30
C GLU A 59 -0.61 8.14 6.20
N LYS A 60 0.16 9.23 6.32
CA LYS A 60 -0.25 10.43 7.06
C LYS A 60 -1.50 11.08 6.44
N SER A 61 -1.56 11.21 5.12
CA SER A 61 -2.68 11.83 4.41
C SER A 61 -3.96 10.99 4.45
N LEU A 62 -3.85 9.67 4.51
CA LEU A 62 -4.99 8.75 4.48
C LEU A 62 -5.63 8.55 5.86
N GLN A 63 -5.07 9.11 6.93
CA GLN A 63 -5.66 9.16 8.28
C GLN A 63 -6.18 7.79 8.77
N GLY A 64 -5.41 6.73 8.53
CA GLY A 64 -5.75 5.37 8.98
C GLY A 64 -6.77 4.62 8.13
N LYS A 65 -7.26 5.18 7.01
CA LYS A 65 -8.09 4.45 6.04
C LYS A 65 -7.36 3.26 5.42
N PHE A 66 -6.05 3.41 5.23
CA PHE A 66 -5.16 2.36 4.79
C PHE A 66 -4.04 2.13 5.78
N LYS A 67 -3.69 0.87 6.01
CA LYS A 67 -2.45 0.47 6.66
C LYS A 67 -1.42 0.12 5.60
N THR A 68 -0.27 0.79 5.62
CA THR A 68 0.79 0.52 4.65
C THR A 68 1.81 -0.48 5.20
N SER A 69 2.42 -1.25 4.30
CA SER A 69 3.52 -2.16 4.57
C SER A 69 4.53 -2.10 3.43
N TYR A 70 5.77 -2.53 3.66
CA TYR A 70 6.79 -2.55 2.62
C TYR A 70 7.70 -3.77 2.74
N ILE A 71 8.31 -4.15 1.62
CA ILE A 71 9.35 -5.18 1.53
C ILE A 71 10.49 -4.62 0.68
N GLU A 72 11.73 -4.87 1.10
CA GLU A 72 12.94 -4.37 0.46
C GLU A 72 13.72 -5.46 -0.26
N ASN A 73 14.72 -5.05 -1.08
CA ASN A 73 15.67 -5.93 -1.74
C ASN A 73 15.05 -7.01 -2.63
N ILE A 74 13.93 -6.70 -3.27
CA ILE A 74 13.31 -7.61 -4.22
C ILE A 74 13.90 -7.35 -5.60
N LEU A 75 14.79 -8.22 -6.06
CA LEU A 75 15.36 -8.12 -7.40
C LEU A 75 14.33 -8.55 -8.46
N ASP A 76 14.54 -8.09 -9.70
CA ASP A 76 13.74 -8.52 -10.84
C ASP A 76 14.12 -9.96 -11.26
N ASN A 77 13.52 -10.93 -10.59
CA ASN A 77 13.67 -12.34 -10.86
C ASN A 77 12.44 -13.12 -10.38
N ALA A 78 12.52 -14.45 -10.30
CA ALA A 78 11.43 -15.31 -9.83
C ALA A 78 10.93 -14.98 -8.40
N ASP A 79 11.75 -14.36 -7.57
CA ASP A 79 11.37 -13.93 -6.23
C ASP A 79 10.38 -12.76 -6.24
N SER A 80 10.48 -11.86 -7.23
CA SER A 80 9.52 -10.77 -7.40
C SER A 80 8.09 -11.28 -7.64
N GLU A 81 7.92 -12.25 -8.55
CA GLU A 81 6.61 -12.86 -8.83
C GLU A 81 6.04 -13.54 -7.57
N ARG A 82 6.87 -14.29 -6.84
CA ARG A 82 6.48 -14.94 -5.58
C ARG A 82 6.04 -13.91 -4.54
N THR A 83 6.77 -12.81 -4.42
CA THR A 83 6.47 -11.74 -3.48
C THR A 83 5.15 -11.05 -3.81
N PHE A 84 4.91 -10.66 -5.07
CA PHE A 84 3.64 -10.05 -5.48
C PHE A 84 2.45 -10.98 -5.26
N ARG A 85 2.60 -12.26 -5.58
CA ARG A 85 1.59 -13.30 -5.33
C ARG A 85 1.27 -13.42 -3.84
N ARG A 86 2.29 -13.50 -2.99
CA ARG A 86 2.13 -13.59 -1.54
C ARG A 86 1.42 -12.36 -0.98
N LEU A 87 1.81 -11.16 -1.41
CA LEU A 87 1.18 -9.91 -0.98
C LEU A 87 -0.30 -9.85 -1.39
N ALA A 88 -0.63 -10.30 -2.60
CA ALA A 88 -2.02 -10.36 -3.06
C ALA A 88 -2.84 -11.40 -2.25
N GLN A 89 -2.26 -12.57 -1.95
CA GLN A 89 -2.87 -13.59 -1.10
C GLN A 89 -3.11 -13.11 0.34
N GLN A 90 -2.25 -12.22 0.85
CA GLN A 90 -2.42 -11.58 2.16
C GLN A 90 -3.59 -10.57 2.19
N GLY A 91 -4.26 -10.32 1.06
CA GLY A 91 -5.44 -9.47 1.00
C GLY A 91 -5.16 -7.98 0.81
N ASN A 92 -3.94 -7.60 0.42
CA ASN A 92 -3.62 -6.23 0.05
C ASN A 92 -4.54 -5.77 -1.10
N LYS A 93 -5.21 -4.63 -0.91
CA LYS A 93 -6.09 -4.04 -1.91
C LYS A 93 -5.31 -3.37 -3.03
N VAL A 94 -4.16 -2.78 -2.69
CA VAL A 94 -3.26 -2.14 -3.63
C VAL A 94 -1.82 -2.55 -3.36
N ILE A 95 -1.07 -2.85 -4.42
CA ILE A 95 0.35 -3.20 -4.35
C ILE A 95 1.13 -2.32 -5.31
N PHE A 96 2.10 -1.57 -4.78
CA PHE A 96 2.99 -0.70 -5.52
C PHE A 96 4.29 -1.44 -5.86
N ALA A 97 4.52 -1.64 -7.15
CA ALA A 97 5.71 -2.25 -7.71
C ALA A 97 6.64 -1.13 -8.19
N THR A 98 7.68 -0.82 -7.43
CA THR A 98 8.40 0.45 -7.57
C THR A 98 9.64 0.37 -8.45
N THR A 99 9.77 -0.58 -9.37
CA THR A 99 10.89 -0.61 -10.32
C THR A 99 10.47 -1.14 -11.68
N PHE A 100 11.17 -0.71 -12.73
CA PHE A 100 10.84 -1.04 -14.12
C PHE A 100 10.73 -2.56 -14.35
N GLY A 101 11.69 -3.33 -13.82
CA GLY A 101 11.80 -4.78 -14.06
C GLY A 101 10.56 -5.59 -13.67
N TYR A 102 9.79 -5.14 -12.67
CA TYR A 102 8.64 -5.89 -12.16
C TYR A 102 7.47 -6.06 -13.15
N MET A 103 7.51 -5.40 -14.31
CA MET A 103 6.41 -5.38 -15.27
C MET A 103 5.86 -6.77 -15.63
N ASN A 104 6.75 -7.72 -15.94
CA ASN A 104 6.34 -9.06 -16.37
C ASN A 104 5.78 -9.88 -15.19
N ALA A 105 6.35 -9.71 -14.00
CA ALA A 105 5.84 -10.34 -12.77
C ALA A 105 4.43 -9.83 -12.43
N ILE A 106 4.22 -8.52 -12.50
CA ILE A 106 2.92 -7.90 -12.28
C ILE A 106 1.90 -8.34 -13.33
N GLU A 107 2.26 -8.35 -14.62
CA GLU A 107 1.35 -8.80 -15.68
C GLU A 107 0.84 -10.22 -15.42
N LYS A 108 1.71 -11.12 -14.96
CA LYS A 108 1.37 -12.52 -14.70
C LYS A 108 0.55 -12.70 -13.42
N VAL A 109 0.89 -11.98 -12.35
CA VAL A 109 0.19 -12.09 -11.05
C VAL A 109 -1.17 -11.40 -11.11
N ALA A 110 -1.28 -10.24 -11.75
CA ALA A 110 -2.52 -9.47 -11.80
C ALA A 110 -3.70 -10.24 -12.42
N LYS A 111 -3.43 -11.11 -13.40
CA LYS A 111 -4.43 -12.01 -14.02
C LYS A 111 -5.07 -12.97 -13.01
N GLN A 112 -4.36 -13.29 -11.92
CA GLN A 112 -4.78 -14.27 -10.90
C GLN A 112 -5.47 -13.61 -9.72
N PHE A 113 -5.32 -12.29 -9.56
CA PHE A 113 -5.87 -11.51 -8.44
C PHE A 113 -6.64 -10.29 -8.96
N PRO A 114 -7.80 -10.49 -9.62
CA PRO A 114 -8.55 -9.39 -10.26
C PRO A 114 -9.08 -8.34 -9.26
N ASN A 115 -9.16 -8.68 -7.97
CA ASN A 115 -9.62 -7.80 -6.89
C ASN A 115 -8.49 -6.99 -6.24
N THR A 116 -7.23 -7.25 -6.61
CA THR A 116 -6.07 -6.49 -6.14
C THR A 116 -5.64 -5.55 -7.25
N ILE A 117 -5.48 -4.26 -6.91
CA ILE A 117 -4.93 -3.25 -7.82
C ILE A 117 -3.41 -3.30 -7.73
N PHE A 118 -2.74 -3.32 -8.87
CA PHE A 118 -1.30 -3.21 -8.98
C PHE A 118 -0.94 -1.87 -9.62
N MET A 119 0.01 -1.16 -9.02
CA MET A 119 0.54 0.10 -9.56
C MET A 119 2.02 -0.11 -9.89
N HIS A 120 2.37 -0.05 -11.16
CA HIS A 120 3.73 -0.32 -11.64
C HIS A 120 4.46 0.96 -12.05
N ALA A 121 5.61 1.21 -11.42
CA ALA A 121 6.47 2.35 -11.72
C ALA A 121 7.24 2.15 -13.03
N ASN A 122 7.25 3.18 -13.89
CA ASN A 122 8.04 3.31 -15.12
C ASN A 122 7.68 2.29 -16.22
N GLY A 123 6.67 1.45 -16.01
CA GLY A 123 6.22 0.47 -16.99
C GLY A 123 5.26 1.03 -18.02
N TYR A 124 4.90 0.17 -18.97
CA TYR A 124 3.96 0.50 -20.04
C TYR A 124 2.83 -0.53 -20.22
N LYS A 125 2.91 -1.70 -19.56
CA LYS A 125 1.85 -2.71 -19.63
C LYS A 125 0.75 -2.42 -18.62
N THR A 126 -0.47 -2.28 -19.11
CA THR A 126 -1.67 -2.01 -18.31
C THR A 126 -2.69 -3.13 -18.40
N ALA A 127 -3.58 -3.23 -17.42
CA ALA A 127 -4.73 -4.12 -17.41
C ALA A 127 -5.84 -3.51 -16.54
N LYS A 128 -7.02 -4.14 -16.48
CA LYS A 128 -8.16 -3.63 -15.68
C LYS A 128 -7.80 -3.36 -14.22
N ASN A 129 -6.89 -4.14 -13.64
CA ASN A 129 -6.39 -4.01 -12.28
C ASN A 129 -4.88 -3.67 -12.22
N VAL A 130 -4.30 -3.19 -13.33
CA VAL A 130 -2.89 -2.77 -13.38
C VAL A 130 -2.81 -1.36 -13.93
N GLY A 131 -2.48 -0.41 -13.07
CA GLY A 131 -2.11 0.95 -13.44
C GLY A 131 -0.60 1.09 -13.59
N VAL A 132 -0.17 2.03 -14.43
CA VAL A 132 1.23 2.44 -14.54
C VAL A 132 1.35 3.89 -14.11
N TYR A 133 2.49 4.23 -13.49
CA TYR A 133 2.82 5.61 -13.16
C TYR A 133 4.31 5.85 -13.43
N ASP A 134 4.65 7.06 -13.81
CA ASP A 134 6.03 7.45 -14.11
C ASP A 134 6.23 8.92 -13.73
N ILE A 135 7.48 9.31 -13.60
CA ILE A 135 7.92 10.69 -13.39
C ILE A 135 8.71 11.14 -14.62
N ARG A 136 8.55 12.41 -15.00
CA ARG A 136 9.26 12.99 -16.14
C ARG A 136 10.70 13.32 -15.80
N THR A 137 11.48 12.30 -15.45
CA THR A 137 12.89 12.42 -15.02
C THR A 137 13.76 13.17 -16.02
N TYR A 138 13.45 13.04 -17.31
CA TYR A 138 14.14 13.75 -18.40
C TYR A 138 14.08 15.27 -18.27
N GLU A 139 13.04 15.86 -17.67
CA GLU A 139 12.97 17.31 -17.43
C GLU A 139 14.06 17.74 -16.43
N GLY A 140 14.25 16.96 -15.36
CA GLY A 140 15.33 17.17 -14.39
C GLY A 140 16.71 16.91 -14.99
N SER A 141 16.87 15.83 -15.76
CA SER A 141 18.12 15.50 -16.43
C SER A 141 18.54 16.56 -17.45
N TYR A 142 17.58 17.18 -18.15
CA TYR A 142 17.86 18.30 -19.06
C TYR A 142 18.49 19.48 -18.31
N LEU A 143 17.89 19.91 -17.20
CA LEU A 143 18.43 21.00 -16.38
C LEU A 143 19.81 20.66 -15.81
N GLN A 144 20.03 19.41 -15.39
CA GLN A 144 21.34 18.92 -14.98
C GLN A 144 22.35 19.00 -16.13
N GLY A 145 21.96 18.65 -17.36
CA GLY A 145 22.78 18.77 -18.55
C GLY A 145 23.17 20.21 -18.88
N VAL A 146 22.23 21.16 -18.78
CA VAL A 146 22.51 22.59 -18.96
C VAL A 146 23.55 23.07 -17.95
N LEU A 147 23.39 22.73 -16.67
CA LEU A 147 24.34 23.08 -15.62
C LEU A 147 25.71 22.42 -15.83
N ALA A 148 25.73 21.15 -16.23
CA ALA A 148 26.97 20.41 -16.52
C ALA A 148 27.72 21.07 -17.69
N GLY A 149 27.01 21.43 -18.76
CA GLY A 149 27.59 22.17 -19.89
C GLY A 149 28.15 23.55 -19.50
N TYR A 150 27.49 24.25 -18.58
CA TYR A 150 27.99 25.53 -18.06
C TYR A 150 29.23 25.38 -17.17
N LYS A 151 29.32 24.29 -16.39
CA LYS A 151 30.40 24.09 -15.40
C LYS A 151 31.61 23.33 -15.94
N THR A 152 31.45 22.53 -16.99
CA THR A 152 32.50 21.66 -17.50
C THR A 152 33.68 22.48 -18.06
N LYS A 153 34.90 21.98 -17.83
CA LYS A 153 36.13 22.51 -18.43
C LYS A 153 36.70 21.60 -19.52
N SER A 154 36.33 20.32 -19.48
CA SER A 154 36.87 19.29 -20.37
C SER A 154 35.93 18.94 -21.52
N ASN A 155 34.62 19.19 -21.36
CA ASN A 155 33.59 18.87 -22.35
C ASN A 155 33.63 17.41 -22.86
N VAL A 156 33.99 16.46 -21.99
CA VAL A 156 34.01 15.03 -22.29
C VAL A 156 32.87 14.32 -21.57
N TRP A 157 32.23 13.39 -22.27
CA TRP A 157 31.35 12.38 -21.70
C TRP A 157 32.15 11.08 -21.58
N VAL A 158 32.29 10.55 -20.36
CA VAL A 158 32.86 9.22 -20.13
C VAL A 158 31.74 8.35 -19.55
N LEU A 159 31.40 7.27 -20.25
CA LEU A 159 30.50 6.21 -19.78
C LEU A 159 31.22 5.28 -18.82
#